data_AF-A0A094HGK0-F1
#
_entry.id   AF-A0A094HGK0-F1
#
_cell.length_a   1.000
_cell.length_b   1.000
_cell.length_c   1.000
_cell.angle_alpha   90.00
_cell.angle_beta   90.00
_cell.angle_gamma   90.00
#
_symmetry.space_group_name_H-M   'P 1'
#
loop_
_entity.id
_entity.type
_entity.pdbx_description
1 polymer ?
#
loop_
_entity_poly.entity_id
_entity_poly.type
_entity_poly.pdbx_seq_one_letter_code
_entity_poly.pdbx_strand_id
1 'polypeptide(L)'
;MDGMFLYFLQKTIPPKPWPKFVAGLPPYFAPRMGPMYTPRLIGEFVRMRNGSIADGLHGRDMVDWEPLFVIVRNYFEEIGISITEVMYWRDYLVVILQHRRVDISKLPREAANITVLYRYEDDMERPSTPQSRCETDPIPGNQAGLTRLAPVKSRRTGEVVFLDLLDAGFIEGSFKITSFQRVEEQWVCTIWLYMGQDSADTLHPVYGSAIWTADADVLGFCRYAPKDGPMKDWCAGVAADELIGRGFTIVDTAN
;
A
#
# COMPACT_ATOMS: atom_id res chain seq x y z
N MET A 1 -3.65 18.53 -9.56
CA MET A 1 -3.95 18.84 -8.14
C MET A 1 -3.54 17.60 -7.39
N ASP A 2 -2.29 17.53 -6.96
CA ASP A 2 -1.63 16.24 -6.76
C ASP A 2 -1.60 15.92 -5.25
N GLY A 3 -2.79 15.83 -4.65
CA GLY A 3 -2.95 15.33 -3.30
C GLY A 3 -3.23 13.83 -3.31
N MET A 4 -3.02 13.13 -2.19
CA MET A 4 -3.50 11.76 -2.05
C MET A 4 -4.98 11.70 -1.63
N PHE A 5 -5.45 12.74 -0.92
CA PHE A 5 -6.76 12.85 -0.28
C PHE A 5 -7.19 14.33 -0.23
N LEU A 6 -8.51 14.55 -0.22
CA LEU A 6 -9.10 15.86 0.12
C LEU A 6 -9.63 15.81 1.56
N TYR A 7 -9.08 16.66 2.42
CA TYR A 7 -9.29 16.57 3.86
C TYR A 7 -10.29 17.61 4.36
N PHE A 8 -11.38 17.15 4.98
CA PHE A 8 -12.45 17.99 5.51
C PHE A 8 -12.43 18.01 7.04
N LEU A 9 -12.02 19.15 7.59
CA LEU A 9 -12.01 19.41 9.04
C LEU A 9 -13.38 19.88 9.51
N GLN A 10 -14.08 19.04 10.28
CA GLN A 10 -15.41 19.36 10.78
C GLN A 10 -15.75 18.60 12.06
N LYS A 11 -16.46 19.26 12.99
CA LYS A 11 -16.82 18.67 14.29
C LYS A 11 -17.79 17.48 14.18
N THR A 12 -18.64 17.48 13.16
CA THR A 12 -19.66 16.45 12.94
C THR A 12 -19.49 15.91 11.54
N ILE A 13 -19.41 14.59 11.43
CA ILE A 13 -19.30 13.86 10.16
C ILE A 13 -20.65 13.94 9.41
N PRO A 14 -20.68 14.13 8.08
CA PRO A 14 -21.93 14.27 7.35
C PRO A 14 -22.63 12.91 7.30
N PRO A 15 -23.97 12.86 7.18
CA PRO A 15 -24.64 11.58 6.92
C PRO A 15 -24.12 10.95 5.61
N LYS A 16 -23.97 9.62 5.62
CA LYS A 16 -23.62 8.82 4.43
C LYS A 16 -24.84 8.70 3.49
N PRO A 17 -24.65 8.44 2.18
CA PRO A 17 -23.39 8.16 1.50
C PRO A 17 -22.59 9.43 1.16
N TRP A 18 -21.27 9.31 1.17
CA TRP A 18 -20.37 10.38 0.73
C TRP A 18 -19.96 10.18 -0.73
N PRO A 19 -19.59 11.25 -1.44
CA PRO A 19 -18.99 11.11 -2.77
C PRO A 19 -17.69 10.30 -2.67
N LYS A 20 -17.44 9.40 -3.63
CA LYS A 20 -16.19 8.63 -3.72
C LYS A 20 -14.99 9.53 -4.00
N PHE A 21 -15.19 10.54 -4.84
CA PHE A 21 -14.18 11.51 -5.21
C PHE A 21 -14.77 12.92 -5.24
N VAL A 22 -13.97 13.90 -4.80
CA VAL A 22 -14.24 15.33 -4.95
C VAL A 22 -13.01 15.95 -5.59
N ALA A 23 -13.18 16.57 -6.76
CA ALA A 23 -12.08 17.09 -7.58
C ALA A 23 -10.97 16.05 -7.88
N GLY A 24 -11.36 14.79 -8.10
CA GLY A 24 -10.44 13.69 -8.40
C GLY A 24 -9.68 13.11 -7.20
N LEU A 25 -10.00 13.56 -5.98
CA LEU A 25 -9.37 13.08 -4.74
C LEU A 25 -10.41 12.42 -3.82
N PRO A 26 -10.05 11.32 -3.13
CA PRO A 26 -10.93 10.72 -2.14
C PRO A 26 -11.11 11.67 -0.95
N PRO A 27 -12.36 11.97 -0.53
CA PRO A 27 -12.61 12.80 0.64
C PRO A 27 -12.28 12.02 1.92
N TYR A 28 -11.79 12.72 2.93
CA TYR A 28 -11.60 12.18 4.28
C TYR A 28 -12.10 13.20 5.30
N PHE A 29 -13.02 12.79 6.17
CA PHE A 29 -13.67 13.66 7.14
C PHE A 29 -13.11 13.42 8.54
N ALA A 30 -12.66 14.49 9.19
CA ALA A 30 -12.00 14.41 10.49
C ALA A 30 -12.39 15.57 11.42
N PRO A 31 -12.50 15.32 12.74
CA PRO A 31 -12.78 16.37 13.73
C PRO A 31 -11.61 17.32 13.98
N ARG A 32 -10.39 16.86 13.73
CA ARG A 32 -9.14 17.61 13.92
C ARG A 32 -8.02 16.96 13.11
N MET A 33 -6.95 17.71 12.85
CA MET A 33 -5.72 17.12 12.31
C MET A 33 -5.00 16.32 13.40
N GLY A 34 -4.42 15.19 13.00
CA GLY A 34 -3.53 14.41 13.84
C GLY A 34 -3.26 13.02 13.25
N PRO A 35 -2.26 12.29 13.75
CA PRO A 35 -1.89 10.96 13.25
C PRO A 35 -3.03 9.94 13.29
N MET A 36 -3.96 10.06 14.25
CA MET A 36 -5.14 9.18 14.37
C MET A 36 -6.31 9.56 13.47
N TYR A 37 -6.26 10.73 12.82
CA TYR A 37 -7.35 11.23 11.98
C TYR A 37 -6.86 11.47 10.56
N THR A 38 -5.84 10.75 10.09
CA THR A 38 -5.34 10.88 8.73
C THR A 38 -5.38 9.52 8.07
N PRO A 39 -5.80 9.42 6.80
CA PRO A 39 -5.71 8.18 6.06
C PRO A 39 -4.27 7.87 5.65
N ARG A 40 -3.30 8.77 5.93
CA ARG A 40 -1.89 8.58 5.58
C ARG A 40 -1.11 7.97 6.74
N LEU A 41 -0.17 7.09 6.40
CA LEU A 41 0.82 6.59 7.34
C LEU A 41 1.85 7.67 7.63
N ILE A 42 1.59 8.47 8.66
CA ILE A 42 2.60 9.35 9.24
C ILE A 42 3.47 8.49 10.12
N GLY A 43 4.79 8.47 9.92
CA GLY A 43 5.77 7.81 10.78
C GLY A 43 6.46 8.76 11.78
N GLU A 44 7.34 8.22 12.61
CA GLU A 44 8.26 9.00 13.42
C GLU A 44 9.37 9.60 12.55
N PHE A 45 9.70 10.86 12.82
CA PHE A 45 10.84 11.54 12.19
C PHE A 45 12.06 11.46 13.10
N VAL A 46 13.23 11.17 12.53
CA VAL A 46 14.49 11.23 13.27
C VAL A 46 14.97 12.68 13.30
N ARG A 47 15.02 13.28 14.49
CA ARG A 47 15.27 14.73 14.68
C ARG A 47 16.76 15.14 14.62
N MET A 48 17.70 14.22 14.40
CA MET A 48 19.15 14.48 14.47
C MET A 48 19.83 14.59 13.09
N ARG A 49 21.12 14.99 13.06
CA ARG A 49 22.01 15.07 11.88
C ARG A 49 22.33 13.71 11.24
N ASN A 50 21.39 12.78 11.26
CA ASN A 50 21.58 11.49 10.62
C ASN A 50 21.70 11.70 9.12
N GLY A 51 22.56 10.91 8.49
CA GLY A 51 22.89 11.06 7.07
C GLY A 51 21.69 10.90 6.15
N SER A 52 21.89 11.33 4.91
CA SER A 52 21.07 10.93 3.78
C SER A 52 21.73 9.74 3.09
N ILE A 53 20.92 8.91 2.45
CA ILE A 53 21.40 7.82 1.59
C ILE A 53 20.91 8.06 0.16
N ALA A 54 21.58 7.46 -0.83
CA ALA A 54 21.19 7.58 -2.24
C ALA A 54 21.13 9.02 -2.77
N ASP A 55 22.03 9.91 -2.33
CA ASP A 55 22.00 11.35 -2.66
C ASP A 55 22.04 11.66 -4.17
N GLY A 56 22.56 10.73 -4.98
CA GLY A 56 22.56 10.82 -6.44
C GLY A 56 21.20 10.60 -7.12
N LEU A 57 20.16 10.23 -6.37
CA LEU A 57 18.81 10.00 -6.89
C LEU A 57 17.85 11.12 -6.45
N HIS A 58 16.86 11.41 -7.29
CA HIS A 58 15.76 12.30 -6.96
C HIS A 58 14.49 11.49 -6.71
N GLY A 59 14.18 11.29 -5.44
CA GLY A 59 13.16 10.37 -4.93
C GLY A 59 11.72 10.85 -5.13
N ARG A 60 11.50 12.15 -5.36
CA ARG A 60 10.16 12.67 -5.55
C ARG A 60 9.65 12.32 -6.95
N ASP A 61 8.41 11.83 -7.02
CA ASP A 61 7.71 11.53 -8.28
C ASP A 61 8.43 10.47 -9.16
N MET A 62 9.22 9.58 -8.56
CA MET A 62 9.85 8.47 -9.26
C MET A 62 8.82 7.56 -9.95
N VAL A 63 9.05 7.32 -11.24
CA VAL A 63 8.31 6.35 -12.06
C VAL A 63 8.75 4.91 -11.73
N ASP A 64 10.05 4.73 -11.53
CA ASP A 64 10.68 3.49 -11.12
C ASP A 64 11.42 3.70 -9.78
N TRP A 65 10.85 3.12 -8.73
CA TRP A 65 11.27 3.28 -7.34
C TRP A 65 12.03 2.04 -6.83
N GLU A 66 12.13 0.98 -7.63
CA GLU A 66 12.84 -0.25 -7.28
C GLU A 66 14.33 -0.03 -6.96
N PRO A 67 15.10 0.80 -7.70
CA PRO A 67 16.48 1.09 -7.35
C PRO A 67 16.62 1.71 -5.96
N LEU A 68 15.69 2.61 -5.59
CA LEU A 68 15.67 3.24 -4.27
C LEU A 68 15.41 2.20 -3.18
N PHE A 69 14.49 1.26 -3.40
CA PHE A 69 14.25 0.18 -2.46
C PHE A 69 15.50 -0.67 -2.22
N VAL A 70 16.18 -1.11 -3.29
CA VAL A 70 17.38 -1.94 -3.17
C VAL A 70 18.46 -1.23 -2.34
N ILE A 71 18.66 0.07 -2.56
CA ILE A 71 19.62 0.87 -1.79
C ILE A 71 19.21 0.93 -0.31
N VAL A 72 17.94 1.24 -0.01
CA VAL A 72 17.44 1.30 1.37
C VAL A 72 17.62 -0.05 2.06
N ARG A 73 17.17 -1.15 1.44
CA ARG A 73 17.30 -2.50 2.00
C ARG A 73 18.76 -2.85 2.34
N ASN A 74 19.66 -2.67 1.37
CA ASN A 74 21.07 -3.00 1.55
C ASN A 74 21.71 -2.16 2.66
N TYR A 75 21.35 -0.87 2.75
CA TYR A 75 21.83 0.00 3.82
C TYR A 75 21.40 -0.51 5.22
N PHE A 76 20.12 -0.89 5.37
CA PHE A 76 19.60 -1.41 6.64
C PHE A 76 20.26 -2.75 7.04
N GLU A 77 20.53 -3.61 6.05
CA GLU A 77 21.30 -4.83 6.24
C GLU A 77 22.73 -4.54 6.72
N GLU A 78 23.43 -3.60 6.10
CA GLU A 78 24.81 -3.21 6.44
C GLU A 78 24.93 -2.71 7.89
N ILE A 79 23.98 -1.88 8.34
CA ILE A 79 24.00 -1.33 9.70
C ILE A 79 23.42 -2.29 10.76
N GLY A 80 22.97 -3.48 10.35
CA GLY A 80 22.43 -4.53 11.21
C GLY A 80 21.06 -4.21 11.81
N ILE A 81 20.23 -3.40 11.13
CA ILE A 81 18.88 -3.05 11.59
C ILE A 81 17.86 -3.77 10.70
N SER A 82 17.07 -4.65 11.31
CA SER A 82 16.06 -5.42 10.59
C SER A 82 14.81 -4.59 10.28
N ILE A 83 14.39 -4.65 9.02
CA ILE A 83 13.19 -4.00 8.49
C ILE A 83 12.26 -5.03 7.83
N THR A 84 10.98 -4.72 7.76
CA THR A 84 9.95 -5.62 7.20
C THR A 84 9.27 -5.04 5.97
N GLU A 85 9.26 -3.73 5.79
CA GLU A 85 8.68 -3.09 4.61
C GLU A 85 9.30 -1.72 4.35
N VAL A 86 9.41 -1.35 3.08
CA VAL A 86 9.71 0.02 2.63
C VAL A 86 8.58 0.48 1.74
N MET A 87 7.86 1.52 2.15
CA MET A 87 6.69 2.07 1.44
C MET A 87 7.04 3.40 0.78
N TYR A 88 6.72 3.53 -0.51
CA TYR A 88 6.97 4.74 -1.28
C TYR A 88 5.70 5.60 -1.40
N TRP A 89 5.70 6.74 -0.72
CA TRP A 89 4.57 7.67 -0.65
C TRP A 89 4.78 8.90 -1.54
N ARG A 90 5.39 8.73 -2.72
CA ARG A 90 5.66 9.78 -3.73
C ARG A 90 6.69 10.84 -3.33
N ASP A 91 6.59 11.43 -2.15
CA ASP A 91 7.47 12.51 -1.66
C ASP A 91 8.16 12.19 -0.33
N TYR A 92 7.92 11.00 0.21
CA TYR A 92 8.62 10.43 1.36
C TYR A 92 8.58 8.90 1.33
N LEU A 93 9.47 8.28 2.11
CA LEU A 93 9.44 6.86 2.42
C LEU A 93 8.89 6.62 3.82
N VAL A 94 8.22 5.50 4.02
CA VAL A 94 7.99 4.94 5.34
C VAL A 94 8.71 3.59 5.42
N VAL A 95 9.64 3.46 6.36
CA VAL A 95 10.36 2.22 6.63
C VAL A 95 9.77 1.59 7.88
N ILE A 96 9.34 0.33 7.76
CA ILE A 96 8.80 -0.45 8.87
C ILE A 96 9.92 -1.25 9.52
N LEU A 97 10.26 -0.88 10.75
CA LEU A 97 11.27 -1.52 11.57
C LEU A 97 10.68 -2.79 12.21
N GLN A 98 11.43 -3.90 12.19
CA GLN A 98 10.95 -5.16 12.80
C GLN A 98 10.80 -5.04 14.32
N HIS A 99 11.64 -4.23 14.97
CA HIS A 99 11.73 -4.15 16.42
C HIS A 99 11.69 -2.70 16.90
N ARG A 100 11.15 -2.48 18.11
CA ARG A 100 11.16 -1.15 18.75
C ARG A 100 12.53 -0.73 19.28
N ARG A 101 13.35 -1.70 19.69
CA ARG A 101 14.70 -1.46 20.21
C ARG A 101 15.67 -1.37 19.05
N VAL A 102 15.80 -0.16 18.52
CA VAL A 102 16.68 0.16 17.40
C VAL A 102 17.56 1.35 17.79
N ASP A 103 18.82 1.32 17.36
CA ASP A 103 19.72 2.46 17.48
C ASP A 103 19.32 3.55 16.49
N ILE A 104 18.50 4.48 16.97
CA ILE A 104 17.96 5.59 16.17
C ILE A 104 19.06 6.51 15.60
N SER A 105 20.28 6.48 16.13
CA SER A 105 21.38 7.31 15.62
C SER A 105 21.90 6.87 14.25
N LYS A 106 21.60 5.61 13.85
CA LYS A 106 21.98 5.04 12.56
C LYS A 106 20.89 5.17 11.49
N LEU A 107 19.69 5.61 11.86
CA LEU A 107 18.56 5.69 10.93
C LEU A 107 18.70 6.91 10.00
N PRO A 108 18.71 6.74 8.67
CA PRO A 108 18.88 7.87 7.75
C PRO A 108 17.67 8.79 7.85
N ARG A 109 17.92 10.09 7.81
CA ARG A 109 16.81 11.06 7.81
C ARG A 109 16.15 11.15 6.44
N GLU A 110 16.94 10.98 5.40
CA GLU A 110 16.56 11.18 4.01
C GLU A 110 17.12 10.03 3.17
N ALA A 111 16.42 9.71 2.08
CA ALA A 111 16.87 8.79 1.06
C ALA A 111 16.49 9.37 -0.29
N ALA A 112 17.42 9.47 -1.24
CA ALA A 112 17.17 10.08 -2.54
C ALA A 112 16.52 11.48 -2.44
N ASN A 113 16.98 12.32 -1.52
CA ASN A 113 16.46 13.68 -1.31
C ASN A 113 14.96 13.75 -0.92
N ILE A 114 14.36 12.65 -0.46
CA ILE A 114 13.03 12.62 0.16
C ILE A 114 13.12 12.17 1.62
N THR A 115 12.14 12.59 2.42
CA THR A 115 12.13 12.28 3.86
C THR A 115 11.90 10.80 4.12
N VAL A 116 12.57 10.23 5.13
CA VAL A 116 12.31 8.88 5.61
C VAL A 116 11.62 8.95 6.97
N LEU A 117 10.48 8.26 7.07
CA LEU A 117 9.70 8.12 8.30
C LEU A 117 9.76 6.67 8.77
N TYR A 118 9.56 6.48 10.07
CA TYR A 118 9.67 5.16 10.70
C TYR A 118 8.39 4.73 11.42
N ARG A 119 8.03 3.47 11.24
CA ARG A 119 6.99 2.78 12.02
C ARG A 119 7.49 1.40 12.42
N TYR A 120 6.78 0.75 13.35
CA TYR A 120 7.15 -0.57 13.83
C TYR A 120 6.19 -1.63 13.31
N GLU A 121 6.68 -2.86 13.15
CA GLU A 121 5.88 -3.97 12.66
C GLU A 121 4.62 -4.21 13.48
N ASP A 122 4.73 -4.08 14.80
CA ASP A 122 3.61 -4.25 15.74
C ASP A 122 2.59 -3.11 15.68
N ASP A 123 2.92 -1.97 15.05
CA ASP A 123 1.94 -0.92 14.76
C ASP A 123 1.11 -1.21 13.51
N MET A 124 1.57 -2.10 12.61
CA MET A 124 0.95 -2.30 11.29
C MET A 124 -0.28 -3.22 11.32
N GLU A 125 -0.54 -3.89 12.45
CA GLU A 125 -1.71 -4.77 12.65
C GLU A 125 -1.86 -5.83 11.54
N ARG A 126 -0.73 -6.35 11.04
CA ARG A 126 -0.73 -7.36 9.98
C ARG A 126 -1.15 -8.72 10.53
N PRO A 127 -1.84 -9.55 9.74
CA PRO A 127 -2.12 -10.93 10.13
C PRO A 127 -0.80 -11.69 10.42
N SER A 128 -0.74 -12.38 11.56
CA SER A 128 0.43 -13.19 11.97
C SER A 128 0.71 -14.38 11.05
N THR A 129 -0.29 -14.79 10.26
CA THR A 129 -0.22 -15.91 9.34
C THR A 129 -0.40 -15.35 7.92
N PRO A 130 0.43 -15.74 6.93
CA PRO A 130 0.16 -15.39 5.54
C PRO A 130 -1.25 -15.87 5.18
N GLN A 131 -2.16 -14.93 4.94
CA GLN A 131 -3.52 -15.25 4.52
C GLN A 131 -3.49 -15.56 3.03
N SER A 132 -2.90 -16.70 2.69
CA SER A 132 -2.92 -17.27 1.35
C SER A 132 -3.84 -18.48 1.36
N ARG A 133 -5.15 -18.22 1.50
CA ARG A 133 -6.16 -19.23 1.19
C ARG A 133 -7.25 -18.54 0.39
N CYS A 134 -7.26 -18.85 -0.91
CA CYS A 134 -8.52 -18.91 -1.64
C CYS A 134 -9.36 -19.95 -0.88
N GLU A 135 -10.43 -19.53 -0.21
CA GLU A 135 -11.42 -20.49 0.26
C GLU A 135 -11.86 -21.30 -0.95
N THR A 136 -11.96 -22.63 -0.82
CA THR A 136 -12.41 -23.56 -1.87
C THR A 136 -13.89 -23.36 -2.25
N ASP A 137 -14.45 -22.21 -1.91
CA ASP A 137 -15.79 -21.79 -2.23
C ASP A 137 -15.88 -21.43 -3.71
N PRO A 138 -17.05 -21.62 -4.34
CA PRO A 138 -17.19 -21.51 -5.78
C PRO A 138 -16.67 -20.16 -6.25
N ILE A 139 -15.85 -20.20 -7.31
CA ILE A 139 -15.30 -19.07 -8.05
C ILE A 139 -16.35 -17.95 -8.07
N PRO A 140 -16.08 -16.77 -7.48
CA PRO A 140 -16.95 -15.62 -7.63
C PRO A 140 -17.17 -15.42 -9.14
N GLY A 141 -18.41 -15.57 -9.59
CA GLY A 141 -18.78 -15.70 -11.01
C GLY A 141 -18.50 -14.47 -11.88
N ASN A 142 -17.74 -13.48 -11.38
CA ASN A 142 -17.47 -12.20 -12.04
C ASN A 142 -15.99 -11.98 -12.43
N GLN A 143 -15.10 -12.95 -12.28
CA GLN A 143 -13.73 -12.83 -12.82
C GLN A 143 -13.64 -13.08 -14.35
N ALA A 144 -14.77 -13.32 -15.01
CA ALA A 144 -14.84 -13.38 -16.47
C ALA A 144 -14.49 -12.01 -17.07
N GLY A 145 -13.43 -11.95 -17.89
CA GLY A 145 -13.02 -10.74 -18.61
C GLY A 145 -11.74 -10.06 -18.13
N LEU A 146 -11.02 -10.61 -17.15
CA LEU A 146 -9.67 -10.15 -16.81
C LEU A 146 -8.74 -10.37 -18.01
N THR A 147 -8.02 -9.32 -18.41
CA THR A 147 -7.33 -9.30 -19.71
C THR A 147 -5.87 -9.72 -19.61
N ARG A 148 -5.10 -9.13 -18.70
CA ARG A 148 -3.67 -9.41 -18.53
C ARG A 148 -3.16 -9.00 -17.16
N LEU A 149 -2.00 -9.55 -16.78
CA LEU A 149 -1.20 -9.00 -15.71
C LEU A 149 -0.54 -7.70 -16.19
N ALA A 150 -0.64 -6.64 -15.40
CA ALA A 150 -0.01 -5.36 -15.71
C ALA A 150 0.97 -4.95 -14.61
N PRO A 151 2.16 -4.44 -14.99
CA PRO A 151 3.11 -3.94 -14.01
C PRO A 151 2.55 -2.73 -13.28
N VAL A 152 2.84 -2.65 -11.98
CA VAL A 152 2.45 -1.52 -11.12
C VAL A 152 3.43 -0.36 -11.22
N LYS A 153 4.64 -0.63 -11.74
CA LYS A 153 5.62 0.40 -12.11
C LYS A 153 4.97 1.39 -13.06
N SER A 154 5.27 2.69 -12.91
CA SER A 154 4.71 3.79 -13.69
C SER A 154 3.20 4.07 -13.56
N ARG A 155 2.45 3.30 -12.75
CA ARG A 155 1.02 3.56 -12.51
C ARG A 155 0.83 4.82 -11.67
N ARG A 156 -0.27 5.53 -11.92
CA ARG A 156 -0.55 6.81 -11.26
C ARG A 156 -1.22 6.56 -9.92
N THR A 157 -0.66 7.13 -8.84
CA THR A 157 -1.36 7.26 -7.56
C THR A 157 -2.74 7.88 -7.76
N GLY A 158 -3.78 7.25 -7.23
CA GLY A 158 -5.18 7.65 -7.35
C GLY A 158 -5.97 6.94 -8.45
N GLU A 159 -5.34 6.08 -9.25
CA GLU A 159 -6.04 5.24 -10.23
C GLU A 159 -7.10 4.38 -9.54
N VAL A 160 -8.29 4.33 -10.15
CA VAL A 160 -9.43 3.56 -9.65
C VAL A 160 -9.16 2.08 -9.90
N VAL A 161 -9.38 1.28 -8.87
CA VAL A 161 -9.21 -0.17 -8.92
C VAL A 161 -10.41 -0.87 -8.30
N PHE A 162 -10.56 -2.13 -8.64
CA PHE A 162 -11.66 -2.98 -8.19
C PHE A 162 -11.09 -4.23 -7.50
N LEU A 163 -11.85 -4.76 -6.55
CA LEU A 163 -11.51 -5.93 -5.76
C LEU A 163 -12.78 -6.69 -5.38
N ASP A 164 -12.73 -8.02 -5.39
CA ASP A 164 -13.89 -8.86 -5.03
C ASP A 164 -14.19 -8.83 -3.52
N LEU A 165 -15.48 -8.87 -3.20
CA LEU A 165 -16.01 -9.03 -1.84
C LEU A 165 -16.66 -10.41 -1.69
N LEU A 166 -16.58 -10.97 -0.48
CA LEU A 166 -17.11 -12.31 -0.17
C LEU A 166 -18.60 -12.46 -0.51
N ASP A 167 -19.39 -11.41 -0.29
CA ASP A 167 -20.84 -11.41 -0.48
C ASP A 167 -21.29 -11.10 -1.93
N ALA A 168 -20.50 -11.54 -2.92
CA ALA A 168 -20.76 -11.48 -4.36
C ALA A 168 -20.77 -10.09 -5.03
N GLY A 169 -20.15 -9.09 -4.38
CA GLY A 169 -19.93 -7.76 -4.94
C GLY A 169 -18.47 -7.49 -5.28
N PHE A 170 -18.19 -6.27 -5.72
CA PHE A 170 -16.84 -5.72 -5.76
C PHE A 170 -16.81 -4.38 -5.03
N ILE A 171 -15.65 -4.04 -4.50
CA ILE A 171 -15.36 -2.71 -3.98
C ILE A 171 -14.56 -1.92 -5.01
N GLU A 172 -14.91 -0.66 -5.16
CA GLU A 172 -14.08 0.33 -5.83
C GLU A 172 -13.13 0.97 -4.82
N GLY A 173 -11.84 0.82 -5.03
CA GLY A 173 -10.77 1.46 -4.27
C GLY A 173 -9.94 2.40 -5.12
N SER A 174 -8.89 2.93 -4.52
CA SER A 174 -7.89 3.73 -5.23
C SER A 174 -6.49 3.23 -4.93
N PHE A 175 -5.73 2.92 -5.98
CA PHE A 175 -4.32 2.58 -5.87
C PHE A 175 -3.55 3.80 -5.35
N LYS A 176 -2.65 3.64 -4.36
CA LYS A 176 -1.91 4.79 -3.83
C LYS A 176 -0.42 4.57 -3.73
N ILE A 177 -0.01 3.42 -3.22
CA ILE A 177 1.35 3.20 -2.74
C ILE A 177 1.85 1.88 -3.30
N THR A 178 3.11 1.89 -3.68
CA THR A 178 3.91 0.70 -3.87
C THR A 178 4.87 0.54 -2.71
N SER A 179 5.17 -0.71 -2.38
CA SER A 179 6.11 -1.04 -1.32
C SER A 179 6.83 -2.34 -1.63
N PHE A 180 7.94 -2.58 -0.94
CA PHE A 180 8.54 -3.89 -0.87
C PHE A 180 8.42 -4.41 0.54
N GLN A 181 7.83 -5.58 0.69
CA GLN A 181 7.60 -6.21 1.97
C GLN A 181 8.36 -7.53 2.05
N ARG A 182 8.96 -7.79 3.21
CA ARG A 182 9.54 -9.10 3.54
C ARG A 182 8.43 -10.06 3.96
N VAL A 183 8.22 -11.11 3.19
CA VAL A 183 7.23 -12.17 3.39
C VAL A 183 7.97 -13.50 3.40
N GLU A 184 7.90 -14.23 4.52
CA GLU A 184 8.57 -15.53 4.67
C GLU A 184 10.05 -15.48 4.22
N GLU A 185 10.77 -14.44 4.66
CA GLU A 185 12.17 -14.16 4.32
C GLU A 185 12.46 -13.68 2.90
N GLN A 186 11.46 -13.67 2.01
CA GLN A 186 11.59 -13.13 0.65
C GLN A 186 11.07 -11.70 0.56
N TRP A 187 11.76 -10.85 -0.21
CA TRP A 187 11.26 -9.51 -0.53
C TRP A 187 10.37 -9.58 -1.76
N VAL A 188 9.13 -9.12 -1.60
CA VAL A 188 8.14 -9.09 -2.68
C VAL A 188 7.61 -7.67 -2.87
N CYS A 189 7.35 -7.30 -4.12
CA CYS A 189 6.65 -6.08 -4.46
C CYS A 189 5.17 -6.20 -4.05
N THR A 190 4.71 -5.20 -3.31
CA THR A 190 3.36 -5.09 -2.78
C THR A 190 2.74 -3.74 -3.15
N ILE A 191 1.42 -3.72 -3.17
CA ILE A 191 0.63 -2.52 -3.43
C ILE A 191 -0.33 -2.27 -2.29
N TRP A 192 -0.61 -0.99 -2.03
CA TRP A 192 -1.64 -0.58 -1.08
C TRP A 192 -2.72 0.26 -1.75
N LEU A 193 -3.95 -0.14 -1.48
CA LEU A 193 -5.17 0.47 -1.97
C LEU A 193 -5.91 1.12 -0.82
N TYR A 194 -6.39 2.34 -1.04
CA TYR A 194 -7.33 2.95 -0.11
C TYR A 194 -8.76 2.58 -0.51
N MET A 195 -9.49 1.98 0.43
CA MET A 195 -10.84 1.43 0.19
C MET A 195 -11.97 2.40 0.60
N GLY A 196 -11.65 3.55 1.18
CA GLY A 196 -12.63 4.52 1.65
C GLY A 196 -12.80 4.49 3.17
N GLN A 197 -13.18 5.63 3.75
CA GLN A 197 -13.27 5.79 5.20
C GLN A 197 -14.37 4.88 5.80
N ASP A 198 -13.99 4.18 6.88
CA ASP A 198 -14.78 3.15 7.58
C ASP A 198 -15.03 1.86 6.78
N SER A 199 -14.28 1.64 5.68
CA SER A 199 -14.38 0.43 4.87
C SER A 199 -14.02 -0.83 5.65
N ALA A 200 -13.05 -0.76 6.55
CA ALA A 200 -12.59 -1.91 7.34
C ALA A 200 -13.68 -2.51 8.25
N ASP A 201 -14.68 -1.71 8.64
CA ASP A 201 -15.78 -2.12 9.50
C ASP A 201 -16.90 -2.82 8.72
N THR A 202 -16.98 -2.61 7.40
CA THR A 202 -18.10 -3.05 6.57
C THR A 202 -17.72 -3.98 5.42
N LEU A 203 -16.44 -4.03 5.05
CA LEU A 203 -15.98 -4.71 3.84
C LEU A 203 -14.99 -5.81 4.21
N HIS A 204 -15.18 -6.96 3.58
CA HIS A 204 -14.37 -8.15 3.77
C HIS A 204 -13.84 -8.59 2.41
N PRO A 205 -12.66 -8.08 2.00
CA PRO A 205 -12.01 -8.50 0.78
C PRO A 205 -11.79 -10.01 0.73
N VAL A 206 -11.97 -10.60 -0.46
CA VAL A 206 -11.62 -12.01 -0.68
C VAL A 206 -10.11 -12.11 -0.88
N TYR A 207 -9.41 -12.79 0.01
CA TYR A 207 -7.97 -12.97 -0.12
C TYR A 207 -7.63 -13.87 -1.30
N GLY A 208 -6.58 -13.48 -2.03
CA GLY A 208 -6.19 -14.09 -3.30
C GLY A 208 -7.01 -13.62 -4.51
N SER A 209 -8.08 -12.83 -4.32
CA SER A 209 -8.80 -12.24 -5.46
C SER A 209 -7.97 -11.21 -6.19
N ALA A 210 -8.25 -11.03 -7.48
CA ALA A 210 -7.57 -10.06 -8.30
C ALA A 210 -7.85 -8.63 -7.82
N ILE A 211 -6.88 -7.75 -8.02
CA ILE A 211 -7.03 -6.31 -7.96
C ILE A 211 -6.89 -5.82 -9.39
N TRP A 212 -7.93 -5.23 -9.97
CA TRP A 212 -7.93 -4.87 -11.39
C TRP A 212 -8.35 -3.43 -11.65
N THR A 213 -7.97 -2.90 -12.82
CA THR A 213 -8.36 -1.56 -13.29
C THR A 213 -9.68 -1.60 -14.05
N ALA A 214 -10.21 -0.44 -14.46
CA ALA A 214 -11.38 -0.36 -15.33
C ALA A 214 -11.17 -1.03 -16.70
N ASP A 215 -9.93 -1.16 -17.15
CA ASP A 215 -9.55 -1.85 -18.40
C ASP A 215 -9.39 -3.37 -18.21
N ALA A 216 -9.75 -3.89 -17.03
CA ALA A 216 -9.57 -5.29 -16.64
C ALA A 216 -8.10 -5.78 -16.63
N ASP A 217 -7.15 -4.85 -16.52
CA ASP A 217 -5.74 -5.14 -16.23
C ASP A 217 -5.60 -5.50 -14.75
N VAL A 218 -4.97 -6.64 -14.44
CA VAL A 218 -4.70 -7.07 -13.06
C VAL A 218 -3.40 -6.46 -12.56
N LEU A 219 -3.49 -5.65 -11.51
CA LEU A 219 -2.36 -5.00 -10.85
C LEU A 219 -1.75 -5.86 -9.74
N GLY A 220 -2.51 -6.81 -9.20
CA GLY A 220 -2.05 -7.66 -8.11
C GLY A 220 -3.16 -8.52 -7.54
N PHE A 221 -2.88 -9.11 -6.38
CA PHE A 221 -3.81 -10.00 -5.70
C PHE A 221 -3.93 -9.62 -4.24
N CYS A 222 -5.16 -9.54 -3.73
CA CYS A 222 -5.43 -9.16 -2.34
C CYS A 222 -4.76 -10.13 -1.36
N ARG A 223 -4.06 -9.58 -0.37
CA ARG A 223 -3.35 -10.37 0.64
C ARG A 223 -3.98 -10.22 2.02
N TYR A 224 -4.26 -8.99 2.43
CA TYR A 224 -4.92 -8.68 3.70
C TYR A 224 -5.43 -7.24 3.71
N ALA A 225 -6.40 -6.96 4.59
CA ALA A 225 -6.85 -5.62 4.91
C ALA A 225 -6.83 -5.42 6.43
N PRO A 226 -6.02 -4.49 6.97
CA PRO A 226 -6.01 -4.21 8.41
C PRO A 226 -7.38 -3.70 8.89
N LYS A 227 -7.85 -4.29 9.99
CA LYS A 227 -9.11 -3.87 10.65
C LYS A 227 -8.91 -2.66 11.56
N ASP A 228 -7.72 -2.56 12.13
CA ASP A 228 -7.31 -1.54 13.08
C ASP A 228 -5.94 -0.98 12.72
N GLY A 229 -5.48 0.01 13.49
CA GLY A 229 -4.16 0.61 13.33
C GLY A 229 -4.10 1.69 12.24
N PRO A 230 -2.88 2.14 11.90
CA PRO A 230 -2.67 3.30 11.04
C PRO A 230 -2.97 3.03 9.56
N MET A 231 -3.08 1.75 9.19
CA MET A 231 -3.49 1.30 7.85
C MET A 231 -4.93 0.77 7.86
N LYS A 232 -5.75 1.12 8.87
CA LYS A 232 -7.20 0.88 8.81
C LYS A 232 -7.78 1.52 7.55
N ASP A 233 -8.74 0.85 6.91
CA ASP A 233 -9.38 1.22 5.64
C ASP A 233 -8.50 1.04 4.38
N TRP A 234 -7.38 0.34 4.53
CA TRP A 234 -6.50 0.00 3.43
C TRP A 234 -6.51 -1.50 3.13
N CYS A 235 -6.17 -1.85 1.89
CA CYS A 235 -5.94 -3.22 1.47
C CYS A 235 -4.52 -3.34 0.92
N ALA A 236 -3.78 -4.34 1.41
CA ALA A 236 -2.49 -4.73 0.89
C ALA A 236 -2.67 -5.87 -0.13
N GLY A 237 -1.97 -5.78 -1.25
CA GLY A 237 -1.90 -6.82 -2.27
C GLY A 237 -0.47 -7.14 -2.68
N VAL A 238 -0.25 -8.35 -3.19
CA VAL A 238 0.99 -8.71 -3.89
C VAL A 238 0.91 -8.18 -5.31
N ALA A 239 1.92 -7.44 -5.76
CA ALA A 239 1.93 -6.85 -7.09
C ALA A 239 2.03 -7.92 -8.19
N ALA A 240 1.37 -7.69 -9.31
CA ALA A 240 1.43 -8.59 -10.47
C ALA A 240 2.84 -8.70 -11.06
N ASP A 241 3.72 -7.72 -10.82
CA ASP A 241 5.14 -7.74 -11.20
C ASP A 241 5.86 -9.01 -10.74
N GLU A 242 5.52 -9.56 -9.58
CA GLU A 242 6.10 -10.81 -9.06
C GLU A 242 5.76 -12.02 -9.94
N LEU A 243 4.55 -12.05 -10.50
CA LEU A 243 4.09 -13.10 -11.41
C LEU A 243 4.64 -12.88 -12.82
N ILE A 244 4.62 -11.63 -13.31
CA ILE A 244 5.18 -11.24 -14.61
C ILE A 244 6.66 -11.60 -14.68
N GLY A 245 7.44 -11.27 -13.64
CA GLY A 245 8.87 -11.56 -13.56
C GLY A 245 9.19 -13.06 -13.58
N ARG A 246 8.22 -13.91 -13.21
CA ARG A 246 8.33 -15.38 -13.28
C ARG A 246 7.75 -15.97 -14.57
N GLY A 247 7.28 -15.14 -15.50
CA GLY A 247 6.76 -15.55 -16.80
C GLY A 247 5.29 -15.99 -16.82
N PHE A 248 4.52 -15.71 -15.77
CA PHE A 248 3.09 -16.02 -15.75
C PHE A 248 2.27 -15.01 -16.56
N THR A 249 1.14 -15.47 -17.08
CA THR A 249 0.16 -14.65 -17.82
C THR A 249 -1.25 -15.06 -17.41
N ILE A 250 -2.24 -14.19 -17.66
CA ILE A 250 -3.65 -14.56 -17.49
C ILE A 250 -4.03 -15.45 -18.67
N VAL A 251 -4.62 -16.60 -18.36
CA VAL A 251 -5.21 -17.49 -19.36
C VAL A 251 -6.69 -17.21 -19.42
N ASP A 252 -7.19 -16.83 -20.59
CA ASP A 252 -8.62 -16.75 -20.82
C ASP A 252 -9.19 -18.17 -20.86
N THR A 253 -10.01 -18.50 -19.86
CA THR A 253 -10.69 -19.80 -19.78
C THR A 253 -12.01 -19.82 -20.55
N ALA A 254 -12.33 -18.78 -21.33
CA ALA A 254 -13.53 -18.71 -22.16
C ALA A 254 -13.42 -19.45 -23.51
N ASN A 255 -12.43 -20.33 -23.70
CA ASN A 255 -12.30 -21.21 -24.87
C ASN A 255 -12.57 -22.68 -24.55
#